data_AF-A0A538EV10-F1
#
_entry.id   AF-A0A538EV10-F1
#
_cell.length_a   1.000
_cell.length_b   1.000
_cell.length_c   1.000
_cell.angle_alpha   90.00
_cell.angle_beta   90.00
_cell.angle_gamma   90.00
#
_symmetry.space_group_name_H-M   'P 1'
#
loop_
_entity.id
_entity.type
_entity.pdbx_description
1 polymer ?
#
loop_
_entity_poly.entity_id
_entity_poly.type
_entity_poly.pdbx_seq_one_letter_code
_entity_poly.pdbx_strand_id
1 'polypeptide(L)' 'DQPGGGDDLRSPYLDGDQLDVRAWARDALSLALPAQIVCRDECRGLCPTCGANLNEAGPDHAHERAPDSRWAKLGELRFE' A
#
# COMPACT_ATOMS: atom_id res chain seq x y z
N ASP A 1 35.40 21.17 -4.91
CA ASP A 1 34.68 21.60 -3.70
C ASP A 1 33.67 22.67 -4.04
N GLN A 2 32.38 22.34 -3.90
CA GLN A 2 31.29 23.28 -4.17
C GLN A 2 31.11 24.18 -2.92
N PRO A 3 31.29 25.51 -3.05
CA PRO A 3 31.18 26.40 -1.90
C PRO A 3 29.71 26.47 -1.46
N GLY A 4 29.47 26.20 -0.17
CA GLY A 4 28.14 26.21 0.44
C GLY A 4 27.60 24.84 0.90
N GLY A 5 28.31 23.73 0.70
CA GLY A 5 27.84 22.40 1.11
C GLY A 5 28.02 22.11 2.61
N GLY A 6 27.04 22.47 3.43
CA GLY A 6 26.83 21.86 4.75
C GLY A 6 26.01 20.56 4.61
N ASP A 7 26.07 19.65 5.59
CA ASP A 7 25.25 18.42 5.56
C ASP A 7 23.75 18.71 5.46
N ASP A 8 23.30 19.85 5.98
CA ASP A 8 21.92 20.33 5.90
C ASP A 8 21.44 20.64 4.47
N LEU A 9 22.37 20.77 3.52
CA LEU A 9 22.08 21.08 2.11
C LEU A 9 22.21 19.84 1.21
N ARG A 10 22.41 18.66 1.81
CA ARG A 10 22.49 17.39 1.08
C ARG A 10 21.08 16.86 0.84
N SER A 11 20.65 16.84 -0.42
CA SER A 11 19.38 16.22 -0.81
C SER A 11 19.51 14.70 -0.78
N PRO A 12 18.55 13.95 -0.21
CA PRO A 12 18.55 12.48 -0.26
C PRO A 12 18.28 11.94 -1.68
N TYR A 13 17.92 12.81 -2.63
CA TYR A 13 17.60 12.45 -4.01
C TYR A 13 18.77 12.71 -4.98
N LEU A 14 19.89 13.29 -4.54
CA LEU A 14 21.02 13.65 -5.39
C LEU A 14 22.25 12.79 -5.06
N ASP A 15 22.79 12.09 -6.06
CA ASP A 15 24.05 11.36 -5.99
C ASP A 15 25.05 11.94 -6.99
N GLY A 16 26.02 12.71 -6.48
CA GLY A 16 26.89 13.54 -7.30
C GLY A 16 26.08 14.51 -8.17
N ASP A 17 26.14 14.31 -9.49
CA ASP A 17 25.40 15.11 -10.47
C ASP A 17 24.13 14.39 -11.00
N GLN A 18 23.75 13.26 -10.41
CA GLN A 18 22.56 12.50 -10.80
C GLN A 18 21.42 12.71 -9.81
N LEU A 19 20.27 13.14 -10.33
CA LEU A 19 19.03 13.30 -9.56
C LEU A 19 18.14 12.06 -9.73
N ASP A 20 17.81 11.37 -8.63
CA ASP A 20 16.79 10.32 -8.61
C ASP A 20 15.38 10.95 -8.59
N VAL A 21 14.91 11.25 -9.79
CA VAL A 21 13.56 11.79 -10.02
C VAL A 21 12.47 10.81 -9.57
N ARG A 22 12.73 9.50 -9.61
CA ARG A 22 11.75 8.48 -9.21
C ARG A 22 11.49 8.55 -7.70
N ALA A 23 12.55 8.59 -6.89
CA ALA A 23 12.41 8.67 -5.45
C ALA A 23 11.77 10.00 -5.01
N TRP A 24 12.22 11.11 -5.60
CA TRP A 24 11.66 12.43 -5.35
C TRP A 24 10.17 12.51 -5.70
N ALA A 25 9.79 12.08 -6.91
CA ALA A 25 8.39 12.12 -7.35
C ALA A 25 7.50 11.19 -6.52
N ARG A 26 8.00 10.00 -6.12
CA ARG A 26 7.29 9.09 -5.22
C ARG A 26 6.97 9.79 -3.91
N ASP A 27 7.95 10.37 -3.23
CA ASP A 27 7.71 10.99 -1.92
C ASP A 27 6.79 12.22 -2.03
N ALA A 28 6.95 13.04 -3.09
CA ALA A 28 6.10 14.19 -3.33
C ALA A 28 4.62 13.83 -3.60
N LEU A 29 4.37 12.70 -4.27
CA LEU A 29 3.03 12.31 -4.71
C LEU A 29 2.36 11.27 -3.81
N SER A 30 3.11 10.51 -3.00
CA SER A 30 2.56 9.36 -2.25
C SER A 30 1.37 9.72 -1.38
N LEU A 31 1.38 10.91 -0.76
CA LEU A 31 0.28 11.38 0.10
C LEU A 31 -0.91 11.96 -0.68
N ALA A 32 -0.71 12.35 -1.94
CA ALA A 32 -1.75 12.90 -2.80
C ALA A 32 -2.48 11.81 -3.62
N LEU A 33 -1.89 10.61 -3.71
CA LEU A 33 -2.49 9.49 -4.42
C LEU A 33 -3.73 8.97 -3.68
N PRO A 34 -4.74 8.47 -4.42
CA PRO A 34 -5.90 7.85 -3.80
C PRO A 34 -5.48 6.58 -3.04
N ALA A 35 -6.21 6.26 -1.97
CA ALA A 35 -5.99 5.04 -1.18
C ALA A 35 -6.12 3.75 -2.02
N GLN A 36 -6.87 3.81 -3.11
CA GLN A 36 -7.03 2.72 -4.06
C GLN A 36 -6.86 3.25 -5.49
N ILE A 37 -5.86 2.72 -6.20
CA ILE A 37 -5.65 2.99 -7.63
C ILE A 37 -6.44 1.94 -8.41
N VAL A 38 -7.45 2.39 -9.14
CA VAL A 38 -8.32 1.53 -9.96
C VAL A 38 -8.22 1.92 -11.43
N CYS A 39 -8.63 1.02 -12.33
CA CYS A 39 -8.50 1.24 -13.78
C CYS A 39 -9.56 2.19 -14.39
N ARG A 40 -10.63 2.52 -13.65
CA ARG A 40 -11.71 3.45 -14.00
C ARG A 40 -12.54 3.77 -12.74
N ASP A 41 -13.34 4.83 -12.78
CA ASP A 41 -14.05 5.36 -11.61
C ASP A 41 -14.98 4.34 -10.94
N GLU A 42 -15.68 3.49 -11.70
CA GLU A 42 -16.61 2.48 -11.18
C GLU A 42 -15.97 1.10 -10.96
N CYS A 43 -14.65 0.99 -11.09
CA CYS A 43 -13.98 -0.29 -10.97
C CYS A 43 -13.98 -0.77 -9.51
N ARG A 44 -14.49 -1.98 -9.30
CA ARG A 44 -14.52 -2.62 -7.98
C ARG A 44 -13.14 -3.08 -7.48
N GLY A 45 -12.11 -2.96 -8.31
CA GLY A 45 -10.73 -3.34 -7.98
C GLY A 45 -10.48 -4.85 -7.95
N LEU A 46 -9.36 -5.22 -7.32
CA LEU A 46 -8.97 -6.60 -7.11
C LEU A 46 -9.23 -7.00 -5.66
N CYS A 47 -9.57 -8.28 -5.44
CA CYS A 47 -9.68 -8.84 -4.10
C CYS A 47 -8.30 -8.77 -3.40
N PRO A 48 -8.18 -8.14 -2.23
CA PRO A 48 -6.91 -8.05 -1.51
C PRO A 48 -6.43 -9.40 -0.97
N THR A 49 -7.29 -10.42 -0.96
CA THR A 49 -6.96 -11.77 -0.47
C THR A 49 -6.48 -12.69 -1.58
N CYS A 50 -7.16 -12.73 -2.73
CA CYS A 50 -6.83 -13.67 -3.81
C CYS A 50 -6.46 -13.02 -5.16
N GLY A 51 -6.58 -11.69 -5.28
CA GLY A 51 -6.30 -10.96 -6.52
C GLY A 51 -7.38 -11.07 -7.59
N ALA A 52 -8.52 -11.74 -7.32
CA ALA A 52 -9.60 -11.86 -8.28
C ALA A 52 -10.16 -10.48 -8.70
N ASN A 53 -10.53 -10.36 -9.98
CA ASN A 53 -11.20 -9.18 -10.50
C ASN A 53 -12.62 -9.08 -9.92
N LEU A 54 -12.85 -8.16 -8.99
CA LEU A 54 -14.15 -7.99 -8.35
C LEU A 54 -15.23 -7.50 -9.30
N ASN A 55 -14.85 -7.02 -10.48
CA ASN A 55 -15.80 -6.70 -11.53
C ASN A 55 -16.46 -7.96 -12.14
N GLU A 56 -15.83 -9.13 -12.03
CA GLU A 56 -16.27 -10.39 -12.62
C GLU A 56 -16.66 -11.43 -11.57
N ALA A 57 -16.11 -11.35 -10.35
CA ALA A 57 -16.26 -12.38 -9.32
C ALA A 57 -17.69 -12.55 -8.74
N GLY A 58 -18.62 -11.65 -9.07
CA GLY A 58 -20.01 -11.69 -8.57
C GLY A 58 -20.17 -11.19 -7.13
N PRO A 59 -21.42 -11.02 -6.65
CA PRO A 59 -21.72 -10.50 -5.31
C PRO A 59 -21.35 -11.48 -4.18
N ASP A 60 -21.31 -12.78 -4.48
CA ASP A 60 -21.02 -13.84 -3.50
C ASP A 60 -19.53 -14.12 -3.32
N HIS A 61 -18.65 -13.31 -3.93
CA HIS A 61 -17.21 -13.45 -3.76
C HIS A 61 -16.82 -13.12 -2.31
N ALA A 62 -16.59 -14.16 -1.53
CA ALA A 62 -16.16 -14.07 -0.15
C ALA A 62 -15.03 -15.04 0.13
N HIS A 63 -14.22 -14.70 1.14
CA HIS A 63 -13.23 -15.59 1.70
C HIS A 63 -13.57 -15.85 3.16
N GLU A 64 -13.71 -17.13 3.49
CA GLU A 64 -13.82 -17.54 4.88
C GLU A 64 -12.51 -17.16 5.58
N ARG A 65 -12.63 -16.29 6.58
CA ARG A 65 -11.47 -15.88 7.38
C ARG A 65 -11.18 -17.02 8.33
N ALA A 66 -10.06 -17.71 8.11
CA ALA A 66 -9.59 -18.71 9.06
C ALA A 66 -9.48 -18.06 10.45
N PRO A 67 -9.91 -18.74 11.52
CA PRO A 67 -9.72 -18.27 12.87
C PRO A 67 -8.24 -17.96 13.10
N ASP A 68 -7.95 -16.74 13.54
CA ASP A 68 -6.57 -16.36 13.86
C ASP A 68 -6.09 -17.23 15.03
N SER A 69 -4.97 -17.92 14.82
CA SER A 69 -4.44 -18.92 15.74
C SER A 69 -4.17 -18.36 17.14
N ARG A 70 -3.89 -17.05 17.26
CA ARG A 70 -3.70 -16.38 18.56
C ARG A 70 -4.97 -16.37 19.40
N TRP A 71 -6.14 -16.47 18.77
CA TRP A 71 -7.45 -16.43 19.40
C TRP A 71 -8.14 -17.79 19.44
N ALA A 72 -7.46 -18.87 19.02
CA ALA A 72 -8.05 -20.20 18.95
C ALA A 72 -8.71 -20.63 20.28
N LYS A 73 -8.12 -20.24 21.42
CA LYS A 73 -8.62 -20.57 22.75
C LYS A 73 -9.97 -19.93 23.10
N LEU A 74 -10.31 -18.79 22.49
CA LEU A 74 -11.61 -18.13 22.72
C LEU A 74 -12.78 -18.95 22.17
N GLY A 75 -12.56 -19.74 21.12
CA GLY A 75 -13.58 -20.63 20.55
C GLY A 75 -14.03 -21.74 21.50
N GLU A 76 -13.28 -21.98 22.58
CA GLU A 76 -13.62 -22.97 23.61
C GLU A 76 -14.47 -22.40 24.75
N LEU A 77 -14.70 -21.08 24.79
CA LEU A 77 -15.50 -20.45 25.84
C LEU A 77 -16.98 -20.78 25.67
N ARG A 78 -17.59 -21.27 26.75
CA ARG A 78 -19.04 -21.46 26.85
C ARG A 78 -19.61 -20.41 27.80
N PHE A 79 -20.61 -19.69 27.34
CA PHE A 79 -21.42 -18.80 28.18
C PHE A 79 -22.65 -19.59 28.63
N GLU A 80 -22.79 -19.76 29.94
CA GLU A 80 -24.01 -20.28 30.58
C GLU A 80 -25.03 -19.14 30.80
#